data_AF-A0A7V6NHM4-F1
#
_entry.id   AF-A0A7V6NHM4-F1
#
_cell.length_a   1.000
_cell.length_b   1.000
_cell.length_c   1.000
_cell.angle_alpha   90.00
_cell.angle_beta   90.00
_cell.angle_gamma   90.00
#
_symmetry.space_group_name_H-M   'P 1'
#
loop_
_entity.id
_entity.type
_entity.pdbx_description
1 polymer ?
#
loop_
_entity_poly.entity_id
_entity_poly.type
_entity_poly.pdbx_seq_one_letter_code
_entity_poly.pdbx_strand_id
1 'polypeptide(L)'
;MNYHCGKRPSPRMSWLEPELEAFGEMEIVSDDTRQKLLTISPSSINRLLKEEERKSSLKKRKSTKPGSLLKNQISVVPSRV
;
A
#
# COMPACT_ATOMS: atom_id res chain seq x y z
N MET A 1 7.79 -0.50 -5.56
CA MET A 1 7.86 -1.25 -4.30
C MET A 1 6.51 -1.96 -4.10
N ASN A 2 6.52 -3.29 -4.09
CA ASN A 2 5.33 -4.14 -3.87
C ASN A 2 5.28 -4.56 -2.40
N TYR A 3 4.90 -3.65 -1.51
CA TYR A 3 4.61 -4.02 -0.12
C TYR A 3 3.21 -4.63 -0.05
N HIS A 4 3.04 -5.66 0.77
CA HIS A 4 1.74 -6.26 1.05
C HIS A 4 0.91 -5.34 1.94
N CYS A 5 0.41 -4.25 1.38
CA CYS A 5 -0.38 -3.25 2.10
C CYS A 5 -1.89 -3.43 1.87
N GLY A 6 -2.71 -2.90 2.78
CA GLY A 6 -4.18 -2.98 2.73
C GLY A 6 -4.78 -4.08 3.60
N LYS A 7 -5.86 -4.72 3.14
CA LYS A 7 -6.57 -5.79 3.89
C LYS A 7 -5.94 -7.19 3.74
N ARG A 8 -4.91 -7.32 2.89
CA ARG A 8 -4.19 -8.58 2.60
C ARG A 8 -3.28 -9.12 3.71
N PRO A 9 -2.77 -8.32 4.67
CA PRO A 9 -1.93 -8.85 5.75
C PRO A 9 -2.70 -9.76 6.69
N SER A 10 -3.95 -9.42 7.03
CA SER A 10 -4.75 -10.14 8.02
C SER A 10 -4.88 -11.65 7.75
N PRO A 11 -5.33 -12.12 6.57
CA PRO A 11 -5.38 -13.56 6.26
C PRO A 11 -4.00 -14.21 6.09
N ARG A 12 -2.92 -13.42 6.12
CA ARG A 12 -1.54 -13.86 5.92
C ARG A 12 -0.76 -13.98 7.21
N MET A 13 -1.14 -13.26 8.27
CA MET A 13 -0.42 -13.19 9.54
C MET A 13 -0.11 -14.58 10.11
N SER A 14 -1.04 -15.53 9.96
CA SER A 14 -0.90 -16.90 10.47
C SER A 14 0.33 -17.66 9.96
N TRP A 15 0.77 -17.42 8.72
CA TRP A 15 1.99 -18.03 8.18
C TRP A 15 3.14 -17.04 8.04
N LEU A 16 2.85 -15.73 7.98
CA LEU A 16 3.85 -14.69 7.87
C LEU A 16 4.59 -14.45 9.19
N GLU A 17 3.92 -14.55 10.34
CA GLU A 17 4.55 -14.41 11.67
C GLU A 17 5.75 -15.36 11.87
N PRO A 18 5.60 -16.69 11.74
CA PRO A 18 6.71 -17.61 11.96
C PRO A 18 7.83 -17.46 10.91
N GLU A 19 7.47 -17.05 9.69
CA GLU A 19 8.45 -16.83 8.63
C GLU A 19 9.29 -15.58 8.89
N LEU A 20 8.68 -14.47 9.33
CA LEU A 20 9.39 -13.25 9.70
C LEU A 20 10.23 -13.41 10.96
N GLU A 21 9.80 -14.25 11.91
CA GLU A 21 10.59 -14.63 13.08
C GLU A 21 11.81 -15.46 12.67
N ALA A 22 11.64 -16.42 11.75
CA ALA A 22 12.75 -17.23 11.23
C ALA A 22 13.79 -16.41 10.45
N PHE A 23 13.36 -15.37 9.74
CA PHE A 23 14.26 -14.43 9.05
C PHE A 23 14.89 -13.39 10.00
N GLY A 24 14.46 -13.31 11.27
CA GLY A 24 14.96 -12.34 12.24
C GLY A 24 14.52 -10.89 11.96
N GLU A 25 13.52 -10.70 11.11
CA GLU A 25 12.95 -9.39 10.76
C GLU A 25 11.93 -8.91 11.81
N MET A 26 11.39 -9.83 12.62
CA MET A 26 10.45 -9.54 13.69
C MET A 26 10.75 -10.38 14.93
N GLU A 27 10.88 -9.71 16.09
CA GLU A 27 11.00 -10.35 17.39
C GLU A 27 9.71 -10.12 18.18
N ILE A 28 8.90 -11.19 18.36
CA ILE A 28 7.68 -11.12 19.15
C ILE A 28 8.02 -11.51 20.58
N VAL A 29 8.24 -10.50 21.43
CA VAL A 29 8.71 -10.69 22.81
C VAL A 29 7.61 -11.27 23.75
N SER A 30 6.33 -11.15 23.39
CA SER A 30 5.22 -11.59 24.25
C SER A 30 4.13 -12.33 23.50
N ASP A 31 3.65 -13.43 24.09
CA ASP A 31 2.58 -14.27 23.55
C ASP A 31 1.26 -13.50 23.39
N ASP A 32 0.99 -12.54 24.28
CA ASP A 32 -0.16 -11.64 24.19
C ASP A 32 -0.13 -10.78 22.90
N THR A 33 1.07 -10.35 22.47
CA THR A 33 1.23 -9.60 21.21
C THR A 33 0.97 -10.50 20.01
N ARG A 34 1.40 -11.77 20.07
CA ARG A 34 1.13 -12.77 19.04
C ARG A 34 -0.38 -13.02 18.89
N GLN A 35 -1.08 -13.22 20.00
CA GLN A 35 -2.53 -13.42 19.99
C GLN A 35 -3.26 -12.19 19.41
N LYS A 36 -2.79 -10.98 19.73
CA LYS A 36 -3.31 -9.73 19.16
C LYS A 36 -3.07 -9.65 17.65
N LEU A 37 -1.91 -10.05 17.15
CA LEU A 37 -1.60 -10.04 15.72
C LEU A 37 -2.43 -11.06 14.91
N LEU A 38 -2.80 -12.19 15.51
CA LEU A 38 -3.71 -13.16 14.90
C LEU A 38 -5.17 -12.71 14.92
N THR A 39 -5.57 -11.93 15.93
CA THR A 39 -6.98 -11.53 16.16
C THR A 39 -7.31 -10.14 15.58
N ILE A 40 -6.31 -9.33 15.27
CA ILE A 40 -6.51 -7.95 14.82
C ILE A 40 -7.26 -7.90 13.48
N SER A 41 -8.22 -6.98 13.40
CA SER A 41 -9.01 -6.80 12.19
C SER A 41 -8.18 -6.17 11.05
N PRO A 42 -8.50 -6.46 9.77
CA PRO A 42 -7.83 -5.85 8.62
C PRO A 42 -7.89 -4.32 8.62
N SER A 43 -8.99 -3.75 9.14
CA SER A 43 -9.18 -2.30 9.22
C SER A 43 -8.25 -1.65 10.26
N SER A 44 -8.03 -2.31 11.39
CA SER A 44 -7.09 -1.86 12.42
C SER A 44 -5.65 -1.94 11.92
N ILE A 45 -5.24 -3.04 11.26
CA ILE A 45 -3.92 -3.15 10.63
C ILE A 45 -3.70 -1.99 9.65
N ASN A 46 -4.66 -1.75 8.76
CA ASN A 46 -4.55 -0.67 7.78
C ASN A 46 -4.45 0.72 8.44
N ARG A 47 -5.15 0.95 9.56
CA ARG A 47 -5.06 2.21 10.31
C ARG A 47 -3.67 2.40 10.93
N LEU A 48 -3.07 1.34 11.47
CA LEU A 48 -1.71 1.37 12.03
C LEU A 48 -0.66 1.61 10.94
N LEU A 49 -0.79 0.94 9.79
CA LEU A 49 0.15 1.06 8.67
C LEU A 49 0.02 2.38 7.90
N LYS A 50 -1.11 3.09 7.99
CA LYS A 50 -1.37 4.34 7.27
C LYS A 50 -0.31 5.42 7.50
N GLU A 51 0.24 5.48 8.70
CA GLU A 51 1.32 6.40 9.04
C GLU A 51 2.59 6.10 8.22
N GLU A 52 2.94 4.83 8.12
CA GLU A 52 4.13 4.36 7.42
C GLU A 52 3.96 4.41 5.90
N GLU A 53 2.76 4.09 5.40
CA GLU A 53 2.39 4.30 4.00
C GLU A 53 2.59 5.75 3.57
N ARG A 54 2.26 6.72 4.44
CA ARG A 54 2.45 8.13 4.12
C ARG A 54 3.93 8.50 4.02
N LYS A 55 4.77 8.00 4.93
CA LYS A 55 6.23 8.22 4.89
C LYS A 55 6.85 7.61 3.64
N SER A 56 6.39 6.41 3.27
CA SER A 56 6.85 5.68 2.09
C SER A 56 6.23 6.20 0.78
N SER A 57 5.13 6.95 0.85
CA SER A 57 4.47 7.48 -0.34
C SER A 57 5.31 8.59 -0.99
N LEU A 58 5.79 8.33 -2.20
CA LEU A 58 6.39 9.37 -3.02
C LEU A 58 5.34 10.45 -3.30
N LYS A 59 5.66 11.70 -2.93
CA LYS A 59 4.81 12.87 -3.14
C LYS A 59 4.32 12.86 -4.59
N LYS A 60 3.00 12.86 -4.80
CA LYS A 60 2.40 12.85 -6.15
C LYS A 60 3.03 13.97 -6.98
N ARG A 61 3.83 13.62 -7.99
CA ARG A 61 4.33 14.59 -8.98
C ARG A 61 3.09 15.20 -9.63
N LYS A 62 2.99 16.54 -9.66
CA LYS A 62 1.85 17.25 -10.24
C LYS A 62 1.59 16.68 -11.63
N SER A 63 0.45 16.01 -11.82
CA SER A 63 0.03 15.60 -13.16
C SER A 63 -0.29 16.88 -13.95
N THR A 64 0.17 16.95 -15.20
CA THR A 64 -0.31 17.98 -16.13
C THR A 64 -1.82 17.92 -16.23
N LYS A 65 -2.49 19.09 -16.31
CA LYS A 65 -3.95 19.16 -16.42
C LYS A 65 -4.42 18.23 -17.55
N PRO A 66 -5.36 17.30 -17.29
CA PRO A 66 -5.83 16.37 -18.29
C PRO A 66 -6.41 17.16 -19.47
N GLY A 67 -5.81 17.01 -20.64
CA GLY A 67 -6.31 17.58 -21.89
C GLY A 67 -5.79 18.94 -22.30
N SER A 68 -4.98 19.68 -21.51
CA SER A 68 -4.56 21.03 -21.94
C SER A 68 -3.27 21.06 -22.76
N LEU A 69 -2.32 20.17 -22.48
CA LEU A 69 -0.97 20.28 -23.07
C LEU A 69 -0.88 19.59 -24.44
N LEU A 70 -1.45 18.38 -24.57
CA LEU A 70 -1.42 17.63 -25.84
C LEU A 70 -2.45 18.14 -26.85
N LYS A 71 -3.68 18.48 -26.43
CA LYS A 71 -4.75 18.89 -27.36
C LYS A 71 -4.50 20.27 -27.99
N ASN A 72 -3.81 21.17 -27.29
CA ASN A 72 -3.47 22.49 -27.80
C ASN A 72 -2.28 22.46 -28.78
N GLN A 73 -1.46 21.41 -28.74
CA GLN A 73 -0.28 21.25 -29.60
C GLN A 73 -0.57 20.45 -30.88
N ILE A 74 -1.75 19.83 -30.99
CA ILE A 74 -2.11 18.98 -32.12
C ILE A 74 -3.41 19.53 -32.72
N SER A 75 -3.35 20.12 -33.92
CA SER A 75 -4.55 20.48 -34.67
C SER A 75 -5.31 19.21 -35.06
N VAL A 76 -6.49 19.00 -34.49
CA VAL A 76 -7.39 17.92 -34.91
C VAL A 76 -8.05 18.38 -36.21
N VAL A 77 -7.57 17.88 -37.34
CA VAL A 77 -8.24 18.08 -38.63
C VAL A 77 -9.58 17.32 -38.61
N PRO A 78 -10.74 17.98 -38.81
CA PRO A 78 -12.01 17.26 -38.87
C PRO A 78 -12.01 16.40 -40.14
N SER A 79 -12.12 15.08 -39.96
CA SER A 79 -12.37 14.15 -41.06
C SER A 79 -13.71 14.52 -41.69
N ARG A 80 -13.65 14.98 -42.94
CA ARG A 80 -14.82 15.30 -43.75
C ARG A 80 -15.55 13.98 -44.02
N VAL A 81 -16.74 13.80 -43.42
CA VAL A 81 -17.68 12.72 -43.71
C VAL A 81 -18.52 13.15 -44.91
#